data_AF-A0A8S4QB30-F1
#
_entry.id   AF-A0A8S4QB30-F1
#
_cell.length_a   1.000
_cell.length_b   1.000
_cell.length_c   1.000
_cell.angle_alpha   90.00
_cell.angle_beta   90.00
_cell.angle_gamma   90.00
#
_symmetry.space_group_name_H-M   'P 1'
#
loop_
_entity.id
_entity.type
_entity.pdbx_description
1 polymer ?
#
loop_
_entity_poly.entity_id
_entity_poly.type
_entity_poly.pdbx_seq_one_letter_code
_entity_poly.pdbx_strand_id
1 'polypeptide(L)'
;MIKITERKQTTGLELYPGQKVSRKYRQQYLRKLRRKEYGKLQASVPAVALMEKVSKVCVIEEAIKHIDSLHRALSAKLRTTNP
;
A
#
# COMPACT_ATOMS: atom_id res chain seq x y z
N MET A 1 8.30 -32.81 -45.06
CA MET A 1 7.96 -33.59 -43.85
C MET A 1 8.48 -32.80 -42.65
N ILE A 2 7.62 -32.01 -42.01
CA ILE A 2 8.00 -31.11 -40.90
C ILE A 2 8.02 -31.95 -39.62
N LYS A 3 9.19 -32.08 -38.97
CA LYS A 3 9.30 -32.71 -37.65
C LYS A 3 8.65 -31.79 -36.63
N ILE A 4 7.46 -32.16 -36.17
CA ILE A 4 6.78 -31.54 -35.04
C ILE A 4 7.56 -31.98 -33.80
N THR A 5 8.41 -31.10 -33.27
CA THR A 5 9.11 -31.35 -32.01
C THR A 5 8.08 -31.31 -30.87
N GLU A 6 7.88 -32.46 -30.24
CA GLU A 6 6.97 -32.68 -29.13
C GLU A 6 7.22 -31.68 -27.99
N ARG A 7 6.17 -30.97 -27.58
CA ARG A 7 6.17 -30.17 -26.35
C ARG A 7 6.24 -31.11 -25.16
N LYS A 8 7.44 -31.28 -24.59
CA LYS A 8 7.59 -31.80 -23.23
C LYS A 8 6.97 -30.81 -22.25
N GLN A 9 5.98 -31.27 -21.49
CA GLN A 9 5.41 -30.56 -20.35
C GLN A 9 6.52 -30.32 -19.31
N THR A 10 6.94 -29.07 -19.13
CA THR A 10 7.84 -28.66 -18.05
C THR A 10 7.03 -28.10 -16.89
N THR A 11 6.56 -29.00 -16.02
CA THR A 11 6.32 -28.71 -14.62
C THR A 11 7.65 -28.34 -13.95
N GLY A 12 7.84 -27.04 -13.67
CA GLY A 12 9.04 -26.52 -13.01
C GLY A 12 9.63 -25.32 -13.75
N LEU A 13 8.99 -24.15 -13.65
CA LEU A 13 9.49 -22.89 -14.22
C LEU A 13 10.68 -22.38 -13.40
N GLU A 14 11.88 -22.87 -13.70
CA GLU A 14 13.11 -22.14 -13.34
C GLU A 14 13.14 -20.82 -14.10
N LEU A 15 12.79 -19.74 -13.41
CA LEU A 15 12.88 -18.38 -13.96
C LEU A 15 14.32 -18.08 -14.36
N TYR A 16 14.52 -17.55 -15.57
CA TYR A 16 15.81 -17.07 -16.04
C TYR A 16 16.39 -16.03 -15.06
N PRO A 17 17.72 -15.99 -14.85
CA PRO A 17 18.36 -15.08 -13.88
C PRO A 17 17.91 -13.61 -14.03
N GLY A 18 17.77 -13.10 -15.26
CA GLY A 18 17.26 -11.75 -15.52
C GLY A 18 15.81 -11.52 -15.07
N GLN A 19 14.94 -12.53 -15.18
CA GLN A 19 13.56 -12.46 -14.69
C GLN A 19 13.49 -12.52 -13.15
N LYS A 20 14.36 -13.32 -12.51
CA LYS A 20 14.51 -13.36 -11.04
C LYS A 20 14.98 -12.00 -10.49
N VAL A 21 15.95 -11.39 -11.16
CA VAL A 21 16.48 -10.06 -10.82
C VAL A 21 15.41 -8.97 -10.97
N SER A 22 14.68 -8.95 -12.10
CA SER A 22 13.57 -8.01 -12.33
C SER A 22 12.47 -8.13 -11.26
N ARG A 23 12.08 -9.36 -10.89
CA ARG A 23 11.11 -9.61 -9.81
C ARG A 23 11.61 -9.07 -8.46
N LYS A 24 12.89 -9.26 -8.13
CA LYS A 24 13.50 -8.77 -6.88
C LYS A 24 13.48 -7.24 -6.81
N TYR A 25 13.86 -6.56 -7.90
CA TYR A 25 13.80 -5.09 -7.98
C TYR A 25 12.36 -4.58 -7.83
N ARG A 26 11.40 -5.19 -8.51
CA ARG A 26 9.98 -4.84 -8.37
C ARG A 26 9.50 -4.98 -6.93
N GLN A 27 9.83 -6.08 -6.27
CA GLN A 27 9.44 -6.30 -4.86
C GLN A 27 10.08 -5.26 -3.94
N GLN A 28 11.36 -4.92 -4.14
CA GLN A 28 12.04 -3.89 -3.37
C GLN A 28 11.42 -2.51 -3.57
N TYR A 29 11.10 -2.16 -4.81
CA TYR A 29 10.39 -0.92 -5.15
C TYR A 29 9.04 -0.84 -4.43
N LEU A 30 8.22 -1.88 -4.52
CA LEU A 30 6.91 -1.92 -3.84
C LEU A 30 7.05 -1.83 -2.31
N ARG A 31 8.09 -2.44 -1.72
CA ARG A 31 8.38 -2.31 -0.29
C ARG A 31 8.72 -0.86 0.08
N LYS A 32 9.56 -0.18 -0.71
CA LYS A 32 9.90 1.24 -0.50
C LYS A 32 8.67 2.13 -0.65
N LEU A 33 7.87 1.91 -1.69
CA LEU A 33 6.64 2.65 -1.94
C LEU A 33 5.67 2.52 -0.75
N ARG A 34 5.41 1.29 -0.28
CA ARG A 34 4.56 1.09 0.89
C ARG A 34 5.06 1.83 2.12
N ARG A 35 6.38 1.81 2.41
CA ARG A 35 6.94 2.57 3.53
C ARG A 35 6.71 4.07 3.37
N LYS A 36 6.90 4.61 2.17
CA LYS A 36 6.66 6.02 1.86
C LYS A 36 5.19 6.41 2.08
N GLU A 37 4.26 5.62 1.56
CA GLU A 37 2.82 5.90 1.72
C GLU A 37 2.37 5.78 3.19
N TYR A 38 2.89 4.80 3.94
CA TYR A 38 2.64 4.73 5.38
C TYR A 38 3.18 5.97 6.13
N GLY A 39 4.39 6.43 5.80
CA GLY A 39 4.96 7.63 6.41
C GLY A 39 4.14 8.89 6.11
N LYS A 40 3.62 9.01 4.89
CA LYS A 40 2.70 10.11 4.53
C LYS A 40 1.40 10.05 5.32
N LEU A 41 0.78 8.87 5.40
CA LEU A 41 -0.45 8.69 6.16
C LEU A 41 -0.24 9.06 7.63
N GLN A 42 0.84 8.56 8.24
CA GLN A 42 1.20 8.91 9.61
C GLN A 42 1.36 10.42 9.81
N ALA A 43 2.09 11.09 8.91
CA ALA A 43 2.30 12.53 8.99
C ALA A 43 1.01 13.34 8.84
N SER A 44 0.00 12.83 8.12
CA SER A 44 -1.30 13.48 7.98
C SER A 44 -2.26 13.27 9.14
N VAL A 45 -1.98 12.34 10.06
CA VAL A 45 -2.87 11.98 11.17
C VAL A 45 -2.32 12.59 12.46
N PRO A 46 -2.96 13.62 13.04
CA PRO A 46 -2.39 14.40 14.15
C PRO A 46 -1.98 13.57 15.37
N ALA A 47 -2.77 12.56 15.72
CA ALA A 47 -2.52 11.71 16.89
C ALA A 47 -1.22 10.91 16.81
N VAL A 48 -0.71 10.61 15.60
CA VAL A 48 0.45 9.75 15.38
C VAL A 48 1.59 10.44 14.62
N ALA A 49 1.42 11.68 14.17
CA ALA A 49 2.36 12.38 13.30
C ALA A 49 3.75 12.59 13.93
N LEU A 50 3.82 12.82 15.25
CA LEU A 50 5.06 13.08 15.98
C LEU A 50 5.67 11.83 16.63
N MET A 51 5.02 10.68 16.49
CA MET A 51 5.45 9.46 17.17
C MET A 51 6.53 8.72 16.36
N GLU A 52 7.70 8.49 16.96
CA GLU A 52 8.81 7.83 16.27
C GLU A 52 8.54 6.35 15.95
N LYS A 53 7.82 5.66 16.86
CA LYS A 53 7.53 4.22 16.74
C LYS A 53 6.04 3.96 16.89
N VAL A 54 5.36 3.76 15.75
CA VAL A 54 3.94 3.41 15.71
C VAL A 54 3.74 2.19 14.83
N SER A 55 2.85 1.29 15.26
CA SER A 55 2.47 0.14 14.45
C SER A 55 1.62 0.59 13.25
N LYS A 56 1.70 -0.12 12.13
CA LYS A 56 0.86 0.17 10.95
C LYS A 56 -0.63 0.11 11.26
N VAL A 57 -1.03 -0.78 12.17
CA VAL A 57 -2.42 -0.95 12.60
C VAL A 57 -2.88 0.32 13.31
N CYS A 58 -2.11 0.81 14.27
CA CYS A 58 -2.42 2.04 15.00
C CYS A 58 -2.50 3.25 14.06
N VAL A 59 -1.59 3.39 13.09
CA VAL A 59 -1.69 4.48 12.08
C VAL A 59 -3.01 4.41 11.31
N ILE A 60 -3.47 3.22 10.93
CA ILE A 60 -4.73 3.03 10.20
C ILE A 60 -5.94 3.34 11.09
N GLU A 61 -5.95 2.85 12.33
CA GLU A 61 -7.03 3.09 13.29
C GLU A 61 -7.18 4.58 13.59
N GLU A 62 -6.08 5.28 13.84
CA GLU A 62 -6.10 6.73 14.08
C GLU A 62 -6.48 7.51 12.83
N ALA A 63 -6.11 7.04 11.63
CA ALA A 63 -6.57 7.64 10.38
C ALA A 63 -8.10 7.57 10.23
N ILE A 64 -8.71 6.42 10.53
CA ILE A 64 -10.16 6.23 10.48
C ILE A 64 -10.86 7.19 11.44
N LYS A 65 -10.39 7.25 12.70
CA LYS A 65 -10.92 8.20 13.71
C LYS A 65 -10.79 9.65 13.25
N HIS A 66 -9.67 10.01 12.63
CA HIS A 66 -9.46 11.37 12.14
C HIS A 66 -10.43 11.72 11.00
N ILE A 67 -10.64 10.82 10.04
CA ILE A 67 -11.64 10.99 8.96
C ILE A 67 -13.04 11.19 9.56
N ASP A 68 -13.44 10.36 10.53
CA ASP A 68 -14.73 10.48 11.18
C ASP A 68 -14.90 11.83 11.90
N SER A 69 -13.86 12.31 12.58
CA SER A 69 -13.86 13.62 13.23
C SER A 69 -14.03 14.75 12.22
N LEU A 70 -13.30 14.70 11.10
CA LEU A 70 -13.39 15.70 10.04
C LEU A 70 -14.78 15.69 9.40
N HIS A 71 -15.34 14.50 9.15
CA HIS A 71 -16.68 14.36 8.60
C HIS A 71 -17.73 14.95 9.53
N ARG A 72 -17.70 14.61 10.83
CA ARG A 72 -18.62 15.18 11.83
C ARG A 72 -18.52 16.71 11.90
N ALA A 73 -17.30 17.25 11.87
CA ALA A 73 -17.07 18.70 11.88
C ALA A 73 -17.65 19.37 10.64
N LEU A 74 -17.49 18.76 9.46
CA LEU A 74 -18.07 19.26 8.21
C LEU A 74 -19.61 19.22 8.24
N SER A 75 -20.20 18.09 8.64
CA SER A 75 -21.66 17.96 8.72
C SER A 75 -22.28 18.93 9.73
N ALA A 76 -21.61 19.18 10.85
CA ALA A 76 -22.06 20.17 11.83
C ALA A 76 -22.09 21.58 11.23
N LYS A 77 -21.02 21.98 10.52
CA LYS A 77 -20.96 23.28 9.83
C LYS A 77 -22.07 23.42 8.79
N LEU A 78 -22.30 22.38 7.99
CA LEU A 78 -23.35 22.43 6.95
C LEU A 78 -24.75 22.58 7.56
N ARG A 79 -25.05 21.92 8.68
CA ARG A 79 -26.32 22.11 9.40
C ARG A 79 -26.48 23.52 9.99
N THR A 80 -25.40 24.16 10.40
CA THR A 80 -25.46 25.54 10.90
C THR A 80 -25.59 26.58 9.79
N THR A 81 -25.11 26.27 8.59
CA THR A 81 -25.14 27.20 7.43
C THR A 81 -26.40 27.04 6.59
N ASN A 82 -27.01 25.85 6.55
CA ASN A 82 -28.34 25.59 5.98
C ASN A 82 -29.28 25.14 7.11
N PRO A 83 -29.91 26.07 7.85
CA PRO A 83 -30.95 25.73 8.83
C PRO A 83 -32.18 25.09 8.16
#